data_AF-A0A0B0ILM1-F1
#
_entry.id   AF-A0A0B0ILM1-F1
#
_cell.length_a   1.000
_cell.length_b   1.000
_cell.length_c   1.000
_cell.angle_alpha   90.00
_cell.angle_beta   90.00
_cell.angle_gamma   90.00
#
_symmetry.space_group_name_H-M   'P 1'
#
loop_
_entity.id
_entity.type
_entity.pdbx_description
1 polymer ?
#
loop_
_entity_poly.entity_id
_entity_poly.type
_entity_poly.pdbx_seq_one_letter_code
_entity_poly.pdbx_strand_id
1 'polypeptide(L)'
;MEEEKKQTISVRLNGKEPKFHEHQKGKNEMAAVREDAVEDQAEIIPQPDNIIDFGSKHEERKRNEQPYWDDGFSEKSPKLPFKRKKKSYHAKNKPKFPVMLVMALFSAVVVGLSLGFMVLTVFTGNGTSIVDAGESVPEVAAVSEAGGSGLPDLTLEVVQGGAFGEQSTGQEVVGKLQEQGLAATLTQSTDPIYMFIGAGGDRAQATKISALYEGYGQDTYLKTYRVDGQTVSGQAEEVTTWFTNAISHYKELLQLTVDGFGGGSLLTAERIEQVESTTANLQADRDQAFANMTQPVQDQALALGDNLVLANEKLSSYVNTKEERDLWLAQQALLDALVNYELVIEAMQ
;
A
#
# COMPACT_ATOMS: atom_id res chain seq x y z
N MET A 1 -32.02 2.64 -56.74
CA MET A 1 -32.42 3.51 -55.62
C MET A 1 -33.10 2.60 -54.62
N GLU A 2 -32.35 2.09 -53.65
CA GLU A 2 -32.88 1.25 -52.56
C GLU A 2 -32.92 2.12 -51.30
N GLU A 3 -34.09 2.16 -50.66
CA GLU A 3 -34.35 2.93 -49.45
C GLU A 3 -33.66 2.28 -48.23
N GLU A 4 -32.78 3.04 -47.57
CA GLU A 4 -32.22 2.68 -46.27
C GLU A 4 -33.31 2.67 -45.19
N LYS A 5 -33.60 1.48 -44.66
CA LYS A 5 -34.44 1.32 -43.45
C LYS A 5 -33.66 1.77 -42.21
N LYS A 6 -33.92 2.99 -41.75
CA LYS A 6 -33.47 3.48 -40.44
C LYS A 6 -34.14 2.65 -39.32
N GLN A 7 -33.36 1.84 -38.60
CA GLN A 7 -33.83 1.17 -37.39
C GLN A 7 -33.68 2.12 -36.19
N THR A 8 -34.81 2.52 -35.61
CA THR A 8 -34.87 3.38 -34.42
C THR A 8 -34.93 2.49 -33.17
N ILE A 9 -33.95 2.63 -32.27
CA ILE A 9 -33.91 1.89 -31.00
C ILE A 9 -34.65 2.72 -29.94
N SER A 10 -35.71 2.17 -29.35
CA SER A 10 -36.40 2.77 -28.19
C SER A 10 -35.92 2.12 -26.90
N VAL A 11 -35.30 2.89 -26.00
CA VAL A 11 -34.89 2.44 -24.66
C VAL A 11 -36.05 2.63 -23.68
N ARG A 12 -36.48 1.56 -23.01
CA ARG A 12 -37.50 1.60 -21.96
C ARG A 12 -36.85 1.85 -20.60
N LEU A 13 -37.14 2.99 -19.98
CA LEU A 13 -36.84 3.28 -18.58
C LEU A 13 -38.16 3.52 -17.83
N ASN A 14 -38.48 2.63 -16.89
CA ASN A 14 -39.50 2.78 -15.84
C ASN A 14 -40.90 3.29 -16.24
N GLY A 15 -41.56 2.63 -17.19
CA GLY A 15 -43.01 2.40 -17.14
C GLY A 15 -43.97 3.60 -17.15
N LYS A 16 -43.56 4.82 -17.54
CA LYS A 16 -44.48 5.96 -17.74
C LYS A 16 -44.12 6.76 -18.99
N GLU A 17 -45.10 6.95 -19.88
CA GLU A 17 -44.98 7.73 -21.11
C GLU A 17 -44.96 9.25 -20.81
N PRO A 18 -43.95 10.01 -21.29
CA PRO A 18 -44.11 11.45 -21.47
C PRO A 18 -44.71 11.73 -22.86
N LYS A 19 -45.90 12.33 -22.88
CA LYS A 19 -46.54 12.82 -24.11
C LYS A 19 -45.76 14.03 -24.65
N PHE A 20 -45.15 13.88 -25.82
CA PHE A 20 -44.67 15.02 -26.61
C PHE A 20 -45.84 15.64 -27.38
N HIS A 21 -46.14 16.90 -27.08
CA HIS A 21 -47.11 17.69 -27.83
C HIS A 21 -46.43 18.36 -29.01
N GLU A 22 -46.81 17.94 -30.21
CA GLU A 22 -46.55 18.61 -31.49
C GLU A 22 -47.49 19.82 -31.61
N HIS A 23 -46.93 21.03 -31.76
CA HIS A 23 -47.71 22.21 -32.12
C HIS A 23 -47.24 22.78 -33.45
N GLN A 24 -48.05 22.50 -34.49
CA GLN A 24 -48.05 23.23 -35.76
C GLN A 24 -48.89 24.52 -35.67
N LYS A 25 -48.28 25.60 -36.16
CA LYS A 25 -48.81 26.81 -36.83
C LYS A 25 -50.30 27.17 -36.73
N GLY A 26 -50.55 28.43 -36.31
CA GLY A 26 -51.74 29.23 -36.63
C GLY A 26 -51.39 30.73 -36.62
N LYS A 27 -51.91 31.49 -37.59
CA LYS A 27 -51.54 32.86 -37.98
C LYS A 27 -52.34 33.96 -37.27
N ASN A 28 -51.76 35.17 -37.29
CA ASN A 28 -52.33 36.53 -37.18
C ASN A 28 -52.78 37.02 -35.79
N GLU A 29 -52.16 38.10 -35.29
CA GLU A 29 -52.70 39.47 -35.36
C GLU A 29 -51.67 40.50 -34.83
N MET A 30 -51.77 41.72 -35.36
CA MET A 30 -50.81 42.84 -35.25
C MET A 30 -51.06 43.68 -33.99
N ALA A 31 -50.02 44.32 -33.43
CA ALA A 31 -49.98 45.78 -33.16
C ALA A 31 -48.67 46.21 -32.44
N ALA A 32 -47.88 47.01 -33.16
CA ALA A 32 -47.04 48.16 -32.76
C ALA A 32 -46.31 48.19 -31.40
N VAL A 33 -44.98 48.38 -31.42
CA VAL A 33 -44.29 49.67 -31.12
C VAL A 33 -42.76 49.50 -31.18
N ARG A 34 -42.15 50.26 -32.10
CA ARG A 34 -40.80 50.86 -32.19
C ARG A 34 -39.55 50.12 -31.67
N GLU A 35 -38.70 49.81 -32.66
CA GLU A 35 -37.26 50.10 -32.80
C GLU A 35 -36.51 50.63 -31.58
N ASP A 36 -35.51 49.87 -31.13
CA ASP A 36 -34.12 50.35 -31.10
C ASP A 36 -33.19 49.18 -31.44
N ALA A 37 -32.33 49.42 -32.44
CA ALA A 37 -31.35 48.48 -32.95
C ALA A 37 -30.05 48.59 -32.14
N VAL A 38 -29.58 47.46 -31.59
CA VAL A 38 -28.16 47.24 -31.32
C VAL A 38 -27.85 45.82 -31.77
N GLU A 39 -27.12 45.72 -32.89
CA GLU A 39 -26.39 44.52 -33.28
C GLU A 39 -25.28 44.29 -32.26
N ASP A 40 -25.31 43.15 -31.56
CA ASP A 40 -24.09 42.58 -30.98
C ASP A 40 -23.88 41.18 -31.58
N GLN A 41 -22.84 41.11 -32.38
CA GLN A 41 -22.36 39.95 -33.10
C GLN A 41 -21.70 39.00 -32.09
N ALA A 42 -22.33 37.87 -31.80
CA ALA A 42 -21.67 36.80 -31.06
C ALA A 42 -20.65 36.10 -31.97
N GLU A 43 -19.37 36.19 -31.61
CA GLU A 43 -18.26 35.47 -32.22
C GLU A 43 -18.52 33.96 -32.27
N ILE A 44 -18.40 33.40 -33.48
CA ILE A 44 -18.45 31.95 -33.73
C ILE A 44 -17.10 31.37 -33.32
N ILE A 45 -17.06 30.67 -32.18
CA ILE A 45 -15.90 29.87 -31.78
C ILE A 45 -15.92 28.56 -32.60
N PRO A 46 -14.90 28.26 -33.44
CA PRO A 46 -14.82 26.98 -34.12
C PRO A 46 -14.50 25.86 -33.12
N GLN A 47 -15.27 24.76 -33.16
CA GLN A 47 -14.99 23.56 -32.38
C GLN A 47 -13.77 22.81 -32.98
N PRO A 48 -12.90 22.20 -32.15
CA PRO A 48 -11.72 21.48 -32.65
C PRO A 48 -12.08 20.14 -33.31
N ASP A 49 -11.60 19.96 -34.55
CA ASP A 49 -11.68 18.75 -35.39
C ASP A 49 -10.81 17.60 -34.84
N ASN A 50 -11.18 17.03 -33.69
CA ASN A 50 -10.62 15.74 -33.28
C ASN A 50 -11.63 14.93 -32.45
N ILE A 51 -12.70 14.51 -33.12
CA ILE A 51 -13.61 13.50 -32.60
C ILE A 51 -13.00 12.14 -32.93
N ILE A 52 -12.50 11.45 -31.89
CA ILE A 52 -11.99 10.08 -32.01
C ILE A 52 -13.16 9.15 -32.34
N ASP A 53 -13.19 8.61 -33.56
CA ASP A 53 -14.21 7.66 -34.00
C ASP A 53 -13.98 6.27 -33.38
N PHE A 54 -14.76 5.95 -32.35
CA PHE A 54 -14.76 4.65 -31.68
C PHE A 54 -15.46 3.54 -32.48
N GLY A 55 -16.08 3.85 -33.63
CA GLY A 55 -16.78 2.88 -34.47
C GLY A 55 -15.84 1.81 -35.04
N SER A 56 -14.67 2.24 -35.53
CA SER A 56 -13.63 1.36 -36.07
C SER A 56 -13.15 0.30 -35.06
N LYS A 57 -12.98 0.71 -33.79
CA LYS A 57 -12.52 -0.15 -32.70
C LYS A 57 -13.60 -1.13 -32.22
N HIS A 58 -14.87 -0.82 -32.46
CA HIS A 58 -16.00 -1.68 -32.11
C HIS A 58 -16.23 -2.79 -33.16
N GLU A 59 -15.92 -2.52 -34.43
CA GLU A 59 -15.96 -3.54 -35.49
C GLU A 59 -14.81 -4.57 -35.36
N GLU A 60 -13.62 -4.14 -34.93
CA GLU A 60 -12.50 -5.06 -34.64
C GLU A 60 -12.81 -6.03 -33.51
N ARG A 61 -13.51 -5.59 -32.46
CA ARG A 61 -13.92 -6.46 -31.34
C ARG A 61 -14.95 -7.50 -31.78
N LYS A 62 -15.93 -7.13 -32.59
CA LYS A 62 -16.91 -8.08 -33.17
C LYS A 62 -16.28 -9.10 -34.13
N ARG A 63 -15.20 -8.73 -34.84
CA ARG A 63 -14.42 -9.69 -35.64
C ARG A 63 -13.67 -10.72 -34.78
N ASN A 64 -13.21 -10.31 -33.60
CA ASN A 64 -12.47 -11.15 -32.67
C ASN A 64 -13.36 -11.93 -31.68
N GLU A 65 -14.68 -11.71 -31.69
CA GLU A 65 -15.67 -12.44 -30.88
C GLU A 65 -16.08 -13.80 -31.49
N GLN A 66 -15.45 -14.24 -32.59
CA GLN A 66 -15.68 -15.58 -33.10
C GLN A 66 -15.06 -16.63 -32.16
N PRO A 67 -15.77 -17.74 -31.84
CA PRO A 67 -15.26 -18.76 -30.93
C PRO A 67 -13.96 -19.37 -31.46
N TYR A 68 -12.92 -19.41 -30.60
CA TYR A 68 -11.60 -20.01 -30.86
C TYR A 68 -11.62 -21.55 -31.03
N TRP A 69 -12.80 -22.18 -31.11
CA TRP A 69 -12.92 -23.61 -31.31
C TRP A 69 -13.05 -23.93 -32.80
N ASP A 70 -11.87 -24.11 -33.40
CA ASP A 70 -11.60 -24.81 -34.66
C ASP A 70 -12.47 -26.08 -34.77
N ASP A 71 -13.46 -26.05 -35.66
CA ASP A 71 -14.46 -27.09 -35.89
C ASP A 71 -13.91 -28.30 -36.69
N GLY A 72 -12.59 -28.45 -36.76
CA GLY A 72 -11.92 -29.68 -37.21
C GLY A 72 -12.14 -30.02 -38.69
N PHE A 73 -12.82 -29.17 -39.46
CA PHE A 73 -13.11 -29.35 -40.88
C PHE A 73 -12.35 -28.37 -41.79
N SER A 74 -11.20 -27.89 -41.33
CA SER A 74 -10.25 -27.18 -42.19
C SER A 74 -9.41 -28.17 -43.00
N GLU A 75 -9.53 -28.10 -44.34
CA GLU A 75 -8.66 -28.81 -45.30
C GLU A 75 -7.18 -28.41 -45.20
N LYS A 76 -6.86 -27.37 -44.41
CA LYS A 76 -5.51 -26.81 -44.23
C LYS A 76 -4.98 -26.91 -42.80
N SER A 77 -5.43 -27.90 -42.01
CA SER A 77 -4.82 -28.17 -40.71
C SER A 77 -3.45 -28.87 -40.85
N PRO A 78 -2.43 -28.52 -40.05
CA PRO A 78 -1.10 -29.13 -40.14
C PRO A 78 -1.16 -30.60 -39.70
N LYS A 79 -0.89 -31.53 -40.63
CA LYS A 79 -0.89 -32.97 -40.32
C LYS A 79 0.28 -33.33 -39.39
N LEU A 80 -0.04 -33.87 -38.22
CA LEU A 80 0.95 -34.41 -37.27
C LEU A 80 1.72 -35.59 -37.89
N PRO A 81 3.05 -35.68 -37.70
CA PRO A 81 3.85 -36.72 -38.34
C PRO A 81 3.61 -38.10 -37.71
N PHE A 82 3.01 -39.01 -38.47
CA PHE A 82 3.00 -40.43 -38.19
C PHE A 82 4.38 -41.02 -38.49
N LYS A 83 5.18 -41.29 -37.44
CA LYS A 83 6.20 -42.38 -37.37
C LYS A 83 6.96 -42.32 -36.04
N ARG A 84 6.44 -43.00 -35.02
CA ARG A 84 7.24 -43.37 -33.83
C ARG A 84 7.84 -44.76 -34.02
N LYS A 85 9.14 -44.83 -34.32
CA LYS A 85 9.93 -46.06 -34.24
C LYS A 85 10.14 -46.40 -32.74
N LYS A 86 9.70 -47.59 -32.30
CA LYS A 86 10.00 -48.13 -30.96
C LYS A 86 11.51 -48.39 -30.86
N LYS A 87 12.20 -47.74 -29.91
CA LYS A 87 13.57 -48.12 -29.50
C LYS A 87 13.48 -49.08 -28.31
N SER A 88 14.15 -50.22 -28.47
CA SER A 88 14.32 -51.28 -27.48
C SER A 88 15.06 -50.77 -26.24
N TYR A 89 14.53 -51.06 -25.06
CA TYR A 89 15.08 -50.72 -23.76
C TYR A 89 15.93 -51.89 -23.25
N HIS A 90 17.24 -51.83 -23.42
CA HIS A 90 18.18 -52.63 -22.64
C HIS A 90 19.40 -51.78 -22.30
N ALA A 91 19.42 -51.22 -21.08
CA ALA A 91 20.62 -50.69 -20.47
C ALA A 91 20.67 -51.18 -19.03
N LYS A 92 21.73 -51.94 -18.73
CA LYS A 92 22.05 -52.53 -17.43
C LYS A 92 22.33 -51.41 -16.41
N ASN A 93 21.60 -51.39 -15.30
CA ASN A 93 21.87 -50.47 -14.19
C ASN A 93 23.16 -50.88 -13.47
N LYS A 94 24.16 -50.00 -13.46
CA LYS A 94 25.23 -50.01 -12.45
C LYS A 94 24.74 -49.21 -11.24
N PRO A 95 25.03 -49.62 -9.99
CA PRO A 95 24.67 -48.85 -8.82
C PRO A 95 25.42 -47.51 -8.84
N LYS A 96 24.68 -46.41 -8.96
CA LYS A 96 25.24 -45.07 -8.80
C LYS A 96 25.32 -44.81 -7.30
N PHE A 97 26.52 -44.47 -6.82
CA PHE A 97 26.73 -43.97 -5.46
C PHE A 97 25.73 -42.83 -5.19
N PRO A 98 25.08 -42.75 -4.01
CA PRO A 98 24.03 -41.77 -3.75
C PRO A 98 24.66 -40.39 -3.47
N VAL A 99 25.24 -39.78 -4.50
CA VAL A 99 25.81 -38.42 -4.48
C VAL A 99 24.79 -37.42 -3.92
N MET A 100 23.49 -37.68 -4.12
CA MET A 100 22.40 -36.87 -3.58
C MET A 100 22.31 -36.90 -2.05
N LEU A 101 22.64 -38.03 -1.41
CA LEU A 101 22.65 -38.15 0.05
C LEU A 101 23.87 -37.46 0.66
N VAL A 102 25.02 -37.54 -0.02
CA VAL A 102 26.23 -36.81 0.38
C VAL A 102 26.02 -35.30 0.23
N MET A 103 25.43 -34.84 -0.88
CA MET A 103 25.10 -33.41 -1.08
C MET A 103 24.09 -32.91 -0.05
N ALA A 104 23.09 -33.71 0.31
CA ALA A 104 22.12 -33.34 1.35
C ALA A 104 22.80 -33.17 2.72
N LEU A 105 23.67 -34.10 3.11
CA LEU A 105 24.45 -34.02 4.36
C LEU A 105 25.36 -32.78 4.41
N PHE A 106 26.08 -32.49 3.32
CA PHE A 106 26.90 -31.29 3.26
C PHE A 106 26.06 -30.01 3.33
N SER A 107 24.91 -29.95 2.65
CA SER A 107 24.03 -28.79 2.72
C SER A 107 23.44 -28.58 4.11
N ALA A 108 23.09 -29.66 4.83
CA ALA A 108 22.56 -29.58 6.18
C ALA A 108 23.59 -29.08 7.19
N VAL A 109 24.87 -29.47 7.03
CA VAL A 109 25.96 -28.96 7.86
C VAL A 109 26.20 -27.47 7.59
N VAL A 110 26.19 -27.04 6.32
CA VAL A 110 26.39 -25.62 5.97
C VAL A 110 25.26 -24.75 6.51
N VAL A 111 24.00 -25.17 6.33
CA VAL A 111 22.83 -24.43 6.80
C VAL A 111 22.73 -24.44 8.33
N GLY A 112 23.05 -25.58 8.96
CA GLY A 112 23.07 -25.68 10.43
C GLY A 112 24.16 -24.81 11.06
N LEU A 113 25.34 -24.74 10.43
CA LEU A 113 26.43 -23.88 10.89
C LEU A 113 26.15 -22.41 10.64
N SER A 114 25.56 -22.04 9.50
CA SER A 114 25.22 -20.63 9.24
C SER A 114 24.12 -20.13 10.17
N LEU A 115 23.08 -20.94 10.42
CA LEU A 115 22.00 -20.59 11.33
C LEU A 115 22.47 -20.60 12.80
N GLY A 116 23.25 -21.61 13.20
CA GLY A 116 23.87 -21.65 14.52
C GLY A 116 24.85 -20.51 14.77
N PHE A 117 25.61 -20.10 13.75
CA PHE A 117 26.51 -18.95 13.83
C PHE A 117 25.73 -17.64 13.93
N MET A 118 24.64 -17.48 13.18
CA MET A 118 23.80 -16.28 13.24
C MET A 118 23.17 -16.09 14.62
N VAL A 119 22.65 -17.18 15.19
CA VAL A 119 22.14 -17.20 16.57
C VAL A 119 23.26 -16.86 17.55
N LEU A 120 24.44 -17.48 17.41
CA LEU A 120 25.58 -17.20 18.28
C LEU A 120 25.99 -15.71 18.20
N THR A 121 26.09 -15.13 17.01
CA THR A 121 26.47 -13.71 16.85
C THR A 121 25.45 -12.75 17.44
N VAL A 122 24.15 -13.10 17.35
CA VAL A 122 23.08 -12.31 17.97
C VAL A 122 23.15 -12.37 19.49
N PHE A 123 23.59 -13.49 20.07
CA PHE A 123 23.69 -13.65 21.52
C PHE A 123 25.06 -13.29 22.12
N THR A 124 26.16 -13.24 21.34
CA THR A 124 27.52 -13.03 21.88
C THR A 124 28.15 -11.67 21.59
N GLY A 125 27.47 -10.73 20.92
CA GLY A 125 27.77 -9.28 20.99
C GLY A 125 29.20 -8.80 20.66
N ASN A 126 30.07 -9.60 20.03
CA ASN A 126 31.43 -9.21 19.70
C ASN A 126 31.63 -9.15 18.18
N GLY A 127 31.49 -7.95 17.63
CA GLY A 127 31.88 -7.63 16.25
C GLY A 127 33.41 -7.67 16.09
N THR A 128 33.90 -8.62 15.31
CA THR A 128 35.23 -8.52 14.68
C THR A 128 35.03 -8.19 13.22
N SER A 129 35.32 -6.93 12.88
CA SER A 129 35.30 -6.37 11.54
C SER A 129 36.35 -7.04 10.65
N ILE A 130 35.92 -7.54 9.49
CA ILE A 130 36.81 -7.81 8.37
C ILE A 130 36.69 -6.62 7.42
N VAL A 131 37.78 -5.88 7.29
CA VAL A 131 37.93 -4.78 6.33
C VAL A 131 38.19 -5.40 4.96
N ASP A 132 37.42 -5.02 3.95
CA ASP A 132 37.90 -4.98 2.56
C ASP A 132 37.37 -3.73 1.86
N ALA A 133 38.26 -3.10 1.09
CA ALA A 133 38.11 -1.78 0.51
C ALA A 133 37.74 -1.89 -0.98
N GLY A 134 36.65 -1.25 -1.41
CA GLY A 134 36.32 -1.14 -2.83
C GLY A 134 34.94 -0.54 -3.14
N GLU A 135 34.91 0.77 -3.33
CA GLU A 135 34.08 1.54 -4.28
C GLU A 135 32.54 1.38 -4.31
N SER A 136 31.88 2.34 -3.66
CA SER A 136 30.59 3.02 -3.96
C SER A 136 29.43 2.26 -4.62
N VAL A 137 28.48 1.87 -3.77
CA VAL A 137 27.02 1.87 -3.99
C VAL A 137 26.41 2.38 -2.66
N PRO A 138 25.32 3.18 -2.62
CA PRO A 138 24.66 3.46 -1.35
C PRO A 138 23.99 2.16 -0.89
N GLU A 139 24.76 1.35 -0.18
CA GLU A 139 24.31 0.17 0.52
C GLU A 139 23.43 0.63 1.67
N VAL A 140 22.24 0.05 1.72
CA VAL A 140 21.26 0.21 2.80
C VAL A 140 22.02 0.08 4.12
N ALA A 141 22.08 1.17 4.88
CA ALA A 141 22.71 1.18 6.17
C ALA A 141 21.98 0.14 7.04
N ALA A 142 22.66 -0.98 7.26
CA ALA A 142 22.34 -1.91 8.31
C ALA A 142 22.21 -1.11 9.60
N VAL A 143 21.13 -1.42 10.31
CA VAL A 143 20.76 -0.91 11.63
C VAL A 143 22.02 -0.71 12.47
N SER A 144 22.42 0.55 12.67
CA SER A 144 23.25 0.87 13.82
C SER A 144 22.34 0.74 15.02
N GLU A 145 22.33 -0.44 15.65
CA GLU A 145 22.12 -0.48 17.09
C GLU A 145 23.34 0.19 17.71
N ALA A 146 23.28 1.52 17.77
CA ALA A 146 24.14 2.26 18.65
C ALA A 146 23.69 1.91 20.06
N GLY A 147 24.54 1.18 20.79
CA GLY A 147 24.57 1.16 22.25
C GLY A 147 24.89 2.55 22.79
N GLY A 148 23.95 3.48 22.57
CA GLY A 148 23.96 4.86 23.04
C GLY A 148 22.80 5.07 24.00
N SER A 149 23.02 5.92 25.00
CA SER A 149 22.06 6.31 26.04
C SER A 149 20.93 7.21 25.48
N GLY A 150 20.27 6.82 24.39
CA GLY A 150 19.34 7.65 23.63
C GLY A 150 18.16 6.89 23.04
N LEU A 151 17.14 7.65 22.61
CA LEU A 151 15.97 7.12 21.92
C LEU A 151 16.38 6.53 20.55
N PRO A 152 15.72 5.47 20.07
CA PRO A 152 16.11 4.73 18.87
C PRO A 152 15.78 5.46 17.55
N ASP A 153 16.57 5.24 16.50
CA ASP A 153 16.20 5.67 15.15
C ASP A 153 15.01 4.86 14.62
N LEU A 154 14.08 5.53 13.93
CA LEU A 154 13.00 4.89 13.18
C LEU A 154 13.13 5.20 11.69
N THR A 155 13.47 4.19 10.90
CA THR A 155 13.49 4.26 9.43
C THR A 155 12.46 3.30 8.85
N LEU A 156 11.67 3.79 7.89
CA LEU A 156 10.62 3.04 7.21
C LEU A 156 10.34 3.62 5.81
N GLU A 157 9.50 2.94 5.05
CA GLU A 157 9.05 3.40 3.74
C GLU A 157 7.59 3.87 3.84
N VAL A 158 7.35 5.17 3.65
CA VAL A 158 5.99 5.74 3.64
C VAL A 158 5.43 5.81 2.23
N VAL A 159 4.11 5.68 2.16
CA VAL A 159 3.30 6.01 1.00
C VAL A 159 2.70 7.40 1.24
N GLN A 160 3.13 8.37 0.44
CA GLN A 160 2.64 9.75 0.45
C GLN A 160 1.47 9.88 -0.53
N GLY A 161 0.35 10.45 -0.07
CA GLY A 161 -0.83 10.73 -0.88
C GLY A 161 -0.99 12.20 -1.28
N GLY A 162 -0.18 13.10 -0.71
CA GLY A 162 -0.25 14.53 -1.00
C GLY A 162 0.80 15.35 -0.26
N ALA A 163 0.94 16.61 -0.65
CA ALA A 163 1.74 17.62 0.04
C ALA A 163 0.98 18.95 -0.01
N PHE A 164 0.95 19.67 1.11
CA PHE A 164 0.10 20.84 1.31
C PHE A 164 0.92 22.00 1.85
N GLY A 165 0.60 23.22 1.42
CA GLY A 165 1.15 24.44 2.01
C GLY A 165 0.38 24.90 3.25
N GLU A 166 -0.82 24.38 3.49
CA GLU A 166 -1.67 24.76 4.62
C GLU A 166 -2.29 23.51 5.28
N GLN A 167 -2.21 23.45 6.61
CA GLN A 167 -2.69 22.31 7.40
C GLN A 167 -4.19 22.07 7.24
N SER A 168 -4.98 23.15 7.13
CA SER A 168 -6.44 23.09 6.95
C SER A 168 -6.85 22.35 5.67
N THR A 169 -6.12 22.59 4.57
CA THR A 169 -6.36 21.94 3.28
C THR A 169 -6.02 20.46 3.35
N GLY A 170 -4.87 20.12 3.97
CA GLY A 170 -4.50 18.74 4.20
C GLY A 170 -5.54 18.00 5.05
N GLN A 171 -6.06 18.64 6.10
CA GLN A 171 -7.00 18.02 7.03
C GLN A 171 -8.34 17.69 6.35
N GLU A 172 -8.80 18.53 5.43
CA GLU A 172 -10.01 18.24 4.64
C GLU A 172 -9.83 16.98 3.77
N VAL A 173 -8.66 16.82 3.15
CA VAL A 173 -8.35 15.66 2.30
C VAL A 173 -8.20 14.40 3.15
N VAL A 174 -7.49 14.47 4.28
CA VAL A 174 -7.37 13.38 5.25
C VAL A 174 -8.74 12.94 5.74
N GLY A 175 -9.61 13.87 6.11
CA GLY A 175 -10.97 13.57 6.56
C GLY A 175 -11.78 12.78 5.52
N LYS A 176 -11.70 13.17 4.24
CA LYS A 176 -12.38 12.44 3.14
C LYS A 176 -11.87 11.01 2.96
N LEU A 177 -10.57 10.77 3.11
CA LEU A 177 -9.99 9.42 3.05
C LEU A 177 -10.43 8.58 4.27
N GLN A 178 -10.40 9.16 5.46
CA GLN A 178 -10.83 8.49 6.69
C GLN A 178 -12.33 8.15 6.68
N GLU A 179 -13.18 9.02 6.11
CA GLU A 179 -14.61 8.74 5.90
C GLU A 179 -14.85 7.54 4.97
N GLN A 180 -13.94 7.30 4.01
CA GLN A 180 -13.95 6.11 3.16
C GLN A 180 -13.39 4.86 3.86
N GLY A 181 -12.92 5.01 5.11
CA GLY A 181 -12.31 3.93 5.88
C GLY A 181 -10.86 3.66 5.53
N LEU A 182 -10.19 4.58 4.83
CA LEU A 182 -8.78 4.50 4.47
C LEU A 182 -7.90 5.24 5.48
N ALA A 183 -6.64 4.83 5.59
CA ALA A 183 -5.68 5.45 6.50
C ALA A 183 -5.08 6.72 5.89
N ALA A 184 -5.08 7.81 6.64
CA ALA A 184 -4.40 9.04 6.25
C ALA A 184 -4.04 9.86 7.50
N THR A 185 -2.84 10.42 7.51
CA THR A 185 -2.39 11.35 8.55
C THR A 185 -1.53 12.46 7.94
N LEU A 186 -1.40 13.58 8.64
CA LEU A 186 -0.50 14.67 8.26
C LEU A 186 0.73 14.66 9.15
N THR A 187 1.89 14.92 8.55
CA THR A 187 3.07 15.35 9.31
C THR A 187 2.82 16.73 9.91
N GLN A 188 3.32 17.02 11.10
CA GLN A 188 3.06 18.31 11.75
C GLN A 188 4.20 19.32 11.60
N SER A 189 5.42 18.83 11.41
CA SER A 189 6.63 19.65 11.55
C SER A 189 7.46 19.75 10.28
N THR A 190 6.89 19.32 9.14
CA THR A 190 7.53 19.41 7.84
C THR A 190 6.98 20.57 7.01
N ASP A 191 7.83 21.18 6.19
CA ASP A 191 7.46 22.16 5.18
C ASP A 191 7.95 21.68 3.80
N PRO A 192 7.05 21.31 2.86
CA PRO A 192 5.59 21.34 2.98
C PRO A 192 5.03 20.24 3.89
N ILE A 193 3.77 20.38 4.33
CA ILE A 193 3.04 19.41 5.13
C ILE A 193 2.71 18.18 4.27
N TYR A 194 3.29 17.04 4.56
CA TYR A 194 3.00 15.79 3.85
C TYR A 194 1.78 15.07 4.40
N MET A 195 1.01 14.44 3.51
CA MET A 195 -0.02 13.47 3.89
C MET A 195 0.50 12.06 3.63
N PHE A 196 0.67 11.30 4.71
CA PHE A 196 0.98 9.88 4.64
C PHE A 196 -0.31 9.08 4.66
N ILE A 197 -0.42 8.11 3.75
CA ILE A 197 -1.59 7.24 3.58
C ILE A 197 -1.26 5.77 3.86
N GLY A 198 0.02 5.45 4.04
CA GLY A 198 0.47 4.12 4.45
C GLY A 198 1.94 4.09 4.80
N ALA A 199 2.38 3.02 5.47
CA ALA A 199 3.77 2.76 5.80
C ALA A 199 4.09 1.28 5.66
N GLY A 200 5.32 0.96 5.28
CA GLY A 200 5.88 -0.39 5.31
C GLY A 200 7.26 -0.36 5.95
N GLY A 201 7.67 -1.48 6.56
CA GLY A 201 9.03 -1.63 7.09
C GLY A 201 10.10 -1.65 6.00
N ASP A 202 9.71 -1.95 4.76
CA ASP A 202 10.58 -1.90 3.58
C ASP A 202 9.82 -1.46 2.32
N ARG A 203 10.58 -1.30 1.23
CA ARG A 203 10.06 -0.79 -0.05
C ARG A 203 9.02 -1.73 -0.65
N ALA A 204 9.17 -3.05 -0.46
CA ALA A 204 8.24 -4.03 -1.00
C ALA A 204 6.90 -3.98 -0.25
N GLN A 205 6.92 -3.84 1.07
CA GLN A 205 5.73 -3.64 1.90
C GLN A 205 5.01 -2.34 1.54
N ALA A 206 5.74 -1.22 1.45
CA ALA A 206 5.15 0.05 1.05
C ALA A 206 4.54 -0.01 -0.36
N THR A 207 5.19 -0.72 -1.30
CA THR A 207 4.68 -0.89 -2.67
C THR A 207 3.34 -1.63 -2.69
N LYS A 208 3.15 -2.63 -1.82
CA LYS A 208 1.86 -3.33 -1.69
C LYS A 208 0.75 -2.36 -1.30
N ILE A 209 1.00 -1.50 -0.31
CA ILE A 209 0.01 -0.52 0.14
C ILE A 209 -0.26 0.53 -0.94
N SER A 210 0.79 1.01 -1.62
CA SER A 210 0.67 1.92 -2.76
C SER A 210 -0.31 1.40 -3.81
N ALA A 211 -0.17 0.12 -4.19
CA ALA A 211 -1.03 -0.52 -5.17
C ALA A 211 -2.50 -0.62 -4.70
N LEU A 212 -2.76 -0.76 -3.40
CA LEU A 212 -4.12 -0.73 -2.86
C LEU A 212 -4.76 0.64 -3.07
N TYR A 213 -4.04 1.72 -2.76
CA TYR A 213 -4.51 3.10 -2.95
C TYR A 213 -4.70 3.48 -4.42
N GLU A 214 -3.79 3.05 -5.30
CA GLU A 214 -3.96 3.24 -6.75
C GLU A 214 -5.25 2.55 -7.25
N GLY A 215 -5.61 1.41 -6.65
CA GLY A 215 -6.89 0.73 -6.90
C GLY A 215 -8.13 1.56 -6.50
N TYR A 216 -7.99 2.46 -5.52
CA TYR A 216 -9.00 3.44 -5.12
C TYR A 216 -8.93 4.76 -5.92
N GLY A 217 -8.04 4.85 -6.92
CA GLY A 217 -7.84 6.06 -7.73
C GLY A 217 -7.06 7.16 -7.02
N GLN A 218 -6.34 6.82 -5.95
CA GLN A 218 -5.47 7.74 -5.22
C GLN A 218 -4.05 7.67 -5.77
N ASP A 219 -3.51 8.81 -6.20
CA ASP A 219 -2.11 8.91 -6.60
C ASP A 219 -1.20 8.74 -5.39
N THR A 220 -0.10 8.01 -5.58
CA THR A 220 0.82 7.64 -4.50
C THR A 220 2.28 7.90 -4.86
N TYR A 221 3.08 8.23 -3.85
CA TYR A 221 4.53 8.37 -3.97
C TYR A 221 5.22 7.66 -2.80
N LEU A 222 6.21 6.81 -3.11
CA LEU A 222 6.98 6.12 -2.07
C LEU A 222 8.21 6.92 -1.68
N LYS A 223 8.43 7.07 -0.39
CA LYS A 223 9.55 7.80 0.18
C LYS A 223 10.13 7.04 1.37
N THR A 224 11.45 6.93 1.43
CA THR A 224 12.14 6.53 2.66
C THR A 224 12.00 7.67 3.67
N TYR A 225 11.45 7.37 4.84
CA TYR A 225 11.23 8.32 5.91
C TYR A 225 11.97 7.87 7.16
N ARG A 226 12.69 8.81 7.78
CA ARG A 226 13.59 8.55 8.89
C ARG A 226 13.37 9.61 9.95
N VAL A 227 13.08 9.14 11.17
CA VAL A 227 13.07 9.93 12.40
C VAL A 227 14.35 9.57 13.14
N ASP A 228 15.25 10.55 13.28
CA ASP A 228 16.51 10.38 14.00
C ASP A 228 16.26 10.38 15.51
N GLY A 229 16.78 9.37 16.20
CA GLY A 229 16.67 9.25 17.65
C GLY A 229 17.50 10.32 18.36
N GLN A 230 17.11 10.66 19.60
CA GLN A 230 17.78 11.68 20.40
C GLN A 230 18.64 11.03 21.49
N THR A 231 19.94 11.38 21.56
CA THR A 231 20.76 11.04 22.72
C THR A 231 20.59 12.11 23.80
N VAL A 232 19.88 11.78 24.88
CA VAL A 232 19.65 12.70 26.00
C VAL A 232 20.51 12.26 27.18
N SER A 233 21.49 13.08 27.56
CA SER A 233 22.31 12.80 28.75
C SER A 233 21.46 12.85 30.01
N GLY A 234 21.54 11.79 30.82
CA GLY A 234 20.73 11.67 32.05
C GLY A 234 19.31 11.17 31.82
N GLN A 235 18.99 10.69 30.61
CA GLN A 235 17.74 9.99 30.35
C GLN A 235 17.62 8.76 31.25
N ALA A 236 16.45 8.60 31.87
CA ALA A 236 16.15 7.41 32.65
C ALA A 236 16.19 6.16 31.76
N GLU A 237 16.82 5.08 32.26
CA GLU A 237 16.99 3.83 31.52
C GLU A 237 15.64 3.25 31.09
N GLU A 238 14.64 3.37 31.96
CA GLU A 238 13.26 2.94 31.73
C GLU A 238 12.63 3.59 30.49
N VAL A 239 12.95 4.85 30.22
CA VAL A 239 12.46 5.57 29.04
C VAL A 239 13.09 5.02 27.77
N THR A 240 14.41 4.87 27.77
CA THR A 240 15.16 4.36 26.63
C THR A 240 14.72 2.93 26.31
N THR A 241 14.57 2.08 27.32
CA THR A 241 14.07 0.72 27.17
C THR A 241 12.65 0.70 26.65
N TRP A 242 11.75 1.53 27.17
CA TRP A 242 10.37 1.59 26.70
C TRP A 242 10.30 1.97 25.23
N PHE A 243 10.99 3.03 24.78
CA PHE A 243 10.98 3.44 23.37
C PHE A 243 11.63 2.42 22.45
N THR A 244 12.72 1.78 22.89
CA THR A 244 13.36 0.70 22.13
C THR A 244 12.38 -0.45 21.88
N ASN A 245 11.68 -0.88 22.93
CA ASN A 245 10.68 -1.94 22.83
C ASN A 245 9.46 -1.49 22.00
N ALA A 246 8.99 -0.26 22.18
CA ALA A 246 7.86 0.30 21.45
C ALA A 246 8.14 0.41 19.94
N ILE A 247 9.34 0.85 19.54
CA ILE A 247 9.73 0.94 18.12
C ILE A 247 9.95 -0.44 17.49
N SER A 248 10.49 -1.39 18.25
CA SER A 248 10.57 -2.78 17.80
C SER A 248 9.17 -3.37 17.57
N HIS A 249 8.27 -3.16 18.53
CA HIS A 249 6.87 -3.60 18.46
C HIS A 249 6.08 -2.92 17.35
N TYR A 250 6.29 -1.63 17.13
CA TYR A 250 5.73 -0.87 16.01
C TYR A 250 6.05 -1.53 14.66
N LYS A 251 7.32 -1.89 14.44
CA LYS A 251 7.75 -2.53 13.18
C LYS A 251 7.10 -3.90 13.00
N GLU A 252 6.94 -4.65 14.09
CA GLU A 252 6.25 -5.93 14.07
C GLU A 252 4.77 -5.77 13.69
N LEU A 253 4.04 -4.88 14.37
CA LEU A 253 2.64 -4.59 14.06
C LEU A 253 2.47 -4.10 12.61
N LEU A 254 3.40 -3.28 12.12
CA LEU A 254 3.41 -2.82 10.73
C LEU A 254 3.56 -3.97 9.75
N GLN A 255 4.53 -4.87 9.97
CA GLN A 255 4.74 -6.04 9.12
C GLN A 255 3.50 -6.94 9.08
N LEU A 256 2.90 -7.21 10.24
CA LEU A 256 1.71 -8.05 10.36
C LEU A 256 0.48 -7.41 9.71
N THR A 257 0.30 -6.10 9.87
CA THR A 257 -0.77 -5.34 9.20
C THR A 257 -0.64 -5.42 7.68
N VAL A 258 0.56 -5.23 7.15
CA VAL A 258 0.81 -5.33 5.70
C VAL A 258 0.63 -6.75 5.18
N ASP A 259 1.07 -7.76 5.93
CA ASP A 259 0.80 -9.16 5.59
C ASP A 259 -0.70 -9.48 5.62
N GLY A 260 -1.45 -8.87 6.53
CA GLY A 260 -2.91 -8.93 6.59
C GLY A 260 -3.57 -8.59 5.25
N PHE A 261 -3.15 -7.51 4.59
CA PHE A 261 -3.66 -7.12 3.27
C PHE A 261 -3.31 -8.15 2.18
N GLY A 262 -2.24 -8.92 2.38
CA GLY A 262 -1.81 -10.03 1.51
C GLY A 262 -2.45 -11.38 1.83
N GLY A 263 -3.44 -11.43 2.72
CA GLY A 263 -4.12 -12.66 3.15
C GLY A 263 -3.66 -13.21 4.50
N GLY A 264 -2.71 -12.57 5.19
CA GLY A 264 -2.42 -12.84 6.59
C GLY A 264 -1.63 -14.13 6.87
N SER A 265 -0.65 -14.46 6.01
CA SER A 265 0.14 -15.69 6.15
C SER A 265 0.98 -15.76 7.44
N LEU A 266 1.36 -14.61 7.98
CA LEU A 266 2.13 -14.44 9.22
C LEU A 266 1.25 -14.27 10.46
N LEU A 267 -0.06 -14.07 10.28
CA LEU A 267 -1.04 -13.87 11.36
C LEU A 267 -1.47 -15.20 11.99
N THR A 268 -0.51 -15.89 12.60
CA THR A 268 -0.75 -17.12 13.37
C THR A 268 -1.24 -16.79 14.78
N ALA A 269 -1.98 -17.70 15.41
CA ALA A 269 -2.46 -17.51 16.79
C ALA A 269 -1.31 -17.23 17.78
N GLU A 270 -0.19 -17.94 17.63
CA GLU A 270 1.03 -17.72 18.42
C GLU A 270 1.59 -16.32 18.23
N ARG A 271 1.63 -15.83 16.98
CA ARG A 271 2.16 -14.49 16.69
C ARG A 271 1.26 -13.40 17.23
N ILE A 272 -0.06 -13.58 17.14
CA ILE A 272 -1.05 -12.67 17.74
C ILE A 272 -0.93 -12.63 19.26
N GLU A 273 -0.84 -13.78 19.92
CA GLU A 273 -0.62 -13.84 21.37
C GLU A 273 0.69 -13.16 21.79
N GLN A 274 1.75 -13.31 20.99
CA GLN A 274 3.02 -12.64 21.23
C GLN A 274 2.91 -11.11 21.14
N VAL A 275 2.23 -10.57 20.12
CA VAL A 275 2.07 -9.12 19.99
C VAL A 275 1.10 -8.55 21.02
N GLU A 276 0.06 -9.29 21.40
CA GLU A 276 -0.83 -8.91 22.50
C GLU A 276 -0.08 -8.84 23.84
N SER A 277 0.73 -9.84 24.15
CA SER A 277 1.58 -9.87 25.34
C SER A 277 2.57 -8.71 25.36
N THR A 278 3.21 -8.43 24.22
CA THR A 278 4.17 -7.33 24.09
C THR A 278 3.49 -5.97 24.28
N THR A 279 2.30 -5.80 23.69
CA THR A 279 1.46 -4.60 23.87
C THR A 279 1.09 -4.39 25.33
N ALA A 280 0.65 -5.46 26.02
CA ALA A 280 0.26 -5.38 27.43
C ALA A 280 1.45 -5.02 28.34
N ASN A 281 2.64 -5.58 28.09
CA ASN A 281 3.85 -5.23 28.84
C ASN A 281 4.24 -3.76 28.61
N LEU A 282 4.25 -3.31 27.35
CA LEU A 282 4.51 -1.90 27.03
C LEU A 282 3.53 -0.96 27.73
N GLN A 283 2.24 -1.31 27.78
CA GLN A 283 1.23 -0.51 28.45
C GLN A 283 1.43 -0.48 29.96
N ALA A 284 1.80 -1.60 30.58
CA ALA A 284 2.08 -1.69 32.01
C ALA A 284 3.30 -0.86 32.44
N ASP A 285 4.35 -0.87 31.61
CA ASP A 285 5.60 -0.15 31.89
C ASP A 285 5.52 1.35 31.57
N ARG A 286 4.51 1.76 30.78
CA ARG A 286 4.35 3.11 30.22
C ARG A 286 4.32 4.20 31.30
N ASP A 287 3.47 4.04 32.29
CA ASP A 287 3.24 5.09 33.29
C ASP A 287 4.49 5.29 34.16
N GLN A 288 5.22 4.22 34.44
CA GLN A 288 6.50 4.29 35.15
C GLN A 288 7.57 4.97 34.29
N ALA A 289 7.69 4.58 33.02
CA ALA A 289 8.66 5.16 32.10
C ALA A 289 8.46 6.68 31.99
N PHE A 290 7.22 7.15 31.93
CA PHE A 290 6.91 8.55 31.62
C PHE A 290 6.63 9.41 32.86
N ALA A 291 6.73 8.87 34.07
CA ALA A 291 6.36 9.57 35.30
C ALA A 291 7.07 10.93 35.50
N ASN A 292 8.30 11.05 35.00
CA ASN A 292 9.15 12.23 35.18
C ASN A 292 9.35 13.05 33.89
N MET A 293 8.62 12.73 32.82
CA MET A 293 8.68 13.50 31.57
C MET A 293 7.99 14.85 31.74
N THR A 294 8.54 15.88 31.11
CA THR A 294 7.89 17.19 31.02
C THR A 294 6.80 17.18 29.95
N GLN A 295 5.76 17.97 30.15
CA GLN A 295 4.84 18.31 29.07
C GLN A 295 5.53 19.29 28.11
N PRO A 296 5.41 19.13 26.77
CA PRO A 296 4.46 18.28 26.03
C PRO A 296 4.96 16.87 25.65
N VAL A 297 6.20 16.51 25.98
CA VAL A 297 6.82 15.22 25.60
C VAL A 297 5.99 14.04 26.13
N GLN A 298 5.53 14.14 27.37
CA GLN A 298 4.73 13.08 28.01
C GLN A 298 3.42 12.80 27.25
N ASP A 299 2.69 13.83 26.82
CA ASP A 299 1.42 13.65 26.08
C ASP A 299 1.64 12.90 24.76
N GLN A 300 2.69 13.25 24.00
CA GLN A 300 3.00 12.60 22.74
C GLN A 300 3.48 11.16 22.95
N ALA A 301 4.26 10.90 24.00
CA ALA A 301 4.71 9.55 24.35
C ALA A 301 3.54 8.64 24.78
N LEU A 302 2.57 9.18 25.53
CA LEU A 302 1.35 8.47 25.89
C LEU A 302 0.51 8.15 24.65
N ALA A 303 0.31 9.13 23.77
CA ALA A 303 -0.45 8.97 22.53
C ALA A 303 0.20 7.96 21.57
N LEU A 304 1.53 7.90 21.49
CA LEU A 304 2.27 6.83 20.80
C LEU A 304 1.87 5.46 21.36
N GLY A 305 1.94 5.30 22.69
CA GLY A 305 1.56 4.05 23.35
C GLY A 305 0.10 3.65 23.10
N ASP A 306 -0.84 4.59 23.20
CA ASP A 306 -2.26 4.37 22.92
C ASP A 306 -2.49 3.92 21.47
N ASN A 307 -1.78 4.51 20.51
CA ASN A 307 -1.86 4.12 19.12
C ASN A 307 -1.29 2.73 18.84
N LEU A 308 -0.23 2.30 19.54
CA LEU A 308 0.26 0.91 19.45
C LEU A 308 -0.76 -0.09 20.00
N VAL A 309 -1.44 0.25 21.10
CA VAL A 309 -2.53 -0.56 21.64
C VAL A 309 -3.67 -0.65 20.63
N LEU A 310 -4.10 0.49 20.08
CA LEU A 310 -5.17 0.53 19.08
C LEU A 310 -4.80 -0.28 17.82
N ALA A 311 -3.57 -0.16 17.32
CA ALA A 311 -3.10 -0.94 16.18
C ALA A 311 -3.17 -2.45 16.46
N ASN A 312 -2.73 -2.88 17.63
CA ASN A 312 -2.81 -4.28 18.06
C ASN A 312 -4.27 -4.76 18.18
N GLU A 313 -5.16 -3.98 18.81
CA GLU A 313 -6.58 -4.30 18.92
C GLU A 313 -7.25 -4.48 17.55
N LYS A 314 -6.94 -3.59 16.60
CA LYS A 314 -7.48 -3.68 15.24
C LYS A 314 -6.91 -4.86 14.47
N LEU A 315 -5.62 -5.16 14.63
CA LEU A 315 -5.03 -6.35 14.06
C LEU A 315 -5.68 -7.63 14.61
N SER A 316 -5.89 -7.73 15.93
CA SER A 316 -6.60 -8.85 16.56
C SER A 316 -8.05 -8.93 16.10
N SER A 317 -8.73 -7.79 15.93
CA SER A 317 -10.07 -7.73 15.35
C SER A 317 -10.09 -8.33 13.95
N TYR A 318 -9.19 -7.92 13.06
CA TYR A 318 -9.06 -8.50 11.72
C TYR A 318 -8.84 -10.02 11.78
N VAL A 319 -8.02 -10.53 12.69
CA VAL A 319 -7.80 -11.98 12.79
C VAL A 319 -9.10 -12.73 13.10
N ASN A 320 -9.98 -12.15 13.90
CA ASN A 320 -11.26 -12.72 14.31
C ASN A 320 -12.38 -12.52 13.27
N THR A 321 -12.46 -11.34 12.66
CA THR A 321 -13.58 -10.93 11.79
C THR A 321 -13.29 -11.14 10.30
N LYS A 322 -12.00 -11.09 9.92
CA LYS A 322 -11.51 -10.99 8.54
C LYS A 322 -12.00 -9.75 7.79
N GLU A 323 -12.39 -8.70 8.51
CA GLU A 323 -12.80 -7.44 7.90
C GLU A 323 -11.58 -6.58 7.55
N GLU A 324 -11.33 -6.34 6.25
CA GLU A 324 -10.18 -5.55 5.79
C GLU A 324 -10.15 -4.12 6.36
N ARG A 325 -11.33 -3.57 6.71
CA ARG A 325 -11.44 -2.28 7.40
C ARG A 325 -10.60 -2.21 8.67
N ASP A 326 -10.50 -3.32 9.41
CA ASP A 326 -9.69 -3.37 10.63
C ASP A 326 -8.20 -3.21 10.32
N LEU A 327 -7.71 -3.70 9.17
CA LEU A 327 -6.33 -3.47 8.75
C LEU A 327 -6.06 -2.01 8.40
N TRP A 328 -7.01 -1.33 7.76
CA TRP A 328 -6.91 0.11 7.50
C TRP A 328 -6.89 0.92 8.79
N LEU A 329 -7.69 0.54 9.78
CA LEU A 329 -7.68 1.18 11.10
C LEU A 329 -6.38 0.90 11.87
N ALA A 330 -5.81 -0.31 11.75
CA ALA A 330 -4.49 -0.62 12.30
C ALA A 330 -3.41 0.25 11.64
N GLN A 331 -3.47 0.40 10.32
CA GLN A 331 -2.53 1.23 9.56
C GLN A 331 -2.64 2.71 9.92
N GLN A 332 -3.86 3.21 10.14
CA GLN A 332 -4.10 4.57 10.64
C GLN A 332 -3.41 4.77 12.00
N ALA A 333 -3.66 3.87 12.96
CA ALA A 333 -3.07 3.97 14.29
C ALA A 333 -1.54 3.92 14.24
N LEU A 334 -0.95 3.11 13.34
CA LEU A 334 0.51 3.09 13.13
C LEU A 334 1.03 4.40 12.51
N LEU A 335 0.32 4.98 11.53
CA LEU A 335 0.71 6.29 11.00
C LEU A 335 0.66 7.38 12.07
N ASP A 336 -0.35 7.37 12.93
CA ASP A 336 -0.47 8.34 14.03
C ASP A 336 0.59 8.09 15.10
N ALA A 337 0.96 6.83 15.38
CA ALA A 337 2.10 6.47 16.23
C ALA A 337 3.42 7.03 15.67
N LEU A 338 3.66 6.93 14.36
CA LEU A 338 4.83 7.52 13.72
C LEU A 338 4.91 9.04 13.95
N VAL A 339 3.80 9.76 13.72
CA VAL A 339 3.73 11.21 13.95
C VAL A 339 3.96 11.56 15.42
N ASN A 340 3.37 10.81 16.35
CA ASN A 340 3.61 11.02 17.79
C ASN A 340 5.08 10.79 18.15
N TYR A 341 5.75 9.81 17.55
CA TYR A 341 7.18 9.57 17.78
C TYR A 341 8.05 10.73 17.25
N GLU A 342 7.76 11.24 16.06
CA GLU A 342 8.40 12.46 15.52
C GLU A 342 8.24 13.63 16.51
N LEU A 343 7.02 13.88 17.00
CA LEU A 343 6.73 14.94 17.95
C LEU A 343 7.42 14.76 19.31
N VAL A 344 7.59 13.52 19.79
CA VAL A 344 8.39 13.23 20.99
C VAL A 344 9.83 13.67 20.78
N ILE A 345 10.45 13.27 19.66
CA ILE A 345 11.84 13.60 19.36
C ILE A 345 12.03 15.11 19.26
N GLU A 346 11.15 15.79 18.54
CA GLU A 346 11.21 17.24 18.38
C GLU A 346 11.02 18.01 19.69
N ALA A 347 10.10 17.56 20.55
CA ALA A 347 9.88 18.18 21.85
C ALA A 347 11.04 17.95 22.84
N MET A 348 11.96 17.02 22.54
CA MET A 348 13.17 16.77 23.32
C MET A 348 14.41 17.52 22.79
N GLN A 349 14.32 18.18 21.62
CA GLN A 349 15.38 19.03 21.07
C GLN A 349 15.33 20.44 21.69
#